data_AF-A0A0P7TSW7-F1
#
_entry.id   AF-A0A0P7TSW7-F1
#
_cell.length_a   1.000
_cell.length_b   1.000
_cell.length_c   1.000
_cell.angle_alpha   90.00
_cell.angle_beta   90.00
_cell.angle_gamma   90.00
#
_symmetry.space_group_name_H-M   'P 1'
#
loop_
_entity.id
_entity.type
_entity.pdbx_description
1 polymer ?
#
loop_
_entity_poly.entity_id
_entity_poly.type
_entity_poly.pdbx_seq_one_letter_code
_entity_poly.pdbx_strand_id
1 'polypeptide(L)'
;DGLVKAVGPTDVVESQFRGATFDKIIDASGMVVIPGLVDSHTHPVWAGDRVHEFAMKLAGATYMEVHQAGGGIHFTVEHTRRASPEQLLGSLTQRLTRMLRAGTTLAECKSGYGLELDTELKMLMVIEKARAMLPIGISSTYCGAHAVPKGSTEAEAAQDIVRVQLPWVREKMALGELRVDNIDVFCEKGVFDLDSTRAILQAGKAMGLQINFHGDELHPMNSAT
;
A
#
# COMPACT_ATOMS: atom_id res chain seq x y z
N ASP A 1 13.46 25.37 -5.29
CA ASP A 1 13.81 23.94 -5.31
C ASP A 1 12.75 23.05 -4.61
N GLY A 2 11.62 23.60 -4.14
CA GLY A 2 10.56 22.82 -3.50
C GLY A 2 10.82 22.48 -2.03
N LEU A 3 11.90 23.01 -1.45
CA LEU A 3 12.29 22.76 -0.06
C LEU A 3 11.93 23.95 0.83
N VAL A 4 11.60 23.64 2.09
CA VAL A 4 11.40 24.65 3.13
C VAL A 4 12.75 25.28 3.47
N LYS A 5 12.87 26.61 3.29
CA LYS A 5 14.12 27.35 3.56
C LYS A 5 14.27 27.81 5.00
N ALA A 6 13.16 28.15 5.66
CA ALA A 6 13.13 28.54 7.06
C ALA A 6 11.74 28.30 7.65
N VAL A 7 11.69 28.02 8.96
CA VAL A 7 10.47 27.97 9.77
C VAL A 7 10.79 28.64 11.10
N GLY A 8 9.92 29.52 11.58
CA GLY A 8 10.13 30.21 12.85
C GLY A 8 9.17 31.40 13.03
N PRO A 9 9.40 32.19 14.09
CA PRO A 9 8.68 33.45 14.30
C PRO A 9 8.80 34.38 13.09
N THR A 10 7.72 35.11 12.78
CA THR A 10 7.62 35.96 11.58
C THR A 10 8.76 36.97 11.50
N ASP A 11 9.04 37.68 12.59
CA ASP A 11 10.10 38.70 12.67
C ASP A 11 11.49 38.12 12.41
N VAL A 12 11.76 36.91 12.91
CA VAL A 12 13.02 36.20 12.68
C VAL A 12 13.17 35.81 11.22
N VAL A 13 12.15 35.19 10.61
CA VAL A 13 12.22 34.73 9.22
C VAL A 13 12.29 35.93 8.28
N GLU A 14 11.45 36.96 8.46
CA GLU A 14 11.49 38.17 7.63
C GLU A 14 12.85 38.86 7.67
N SER A 15 13.52 38.89 8.84
CA SER A 15 14.85 39.48 8.97
C SER A 15 15.89 38.80 8.08
N GLN A 16 15.83 37.46 7.93
CA GLN A 16 16.74 36.68 7.11
C GLN A 16 16.54 36.91 5.61
N PHE A 17 15.33 37.33 5.20
CA PHE A 17 14.93 37.47 3.80
C PHE A 17 14.52 38.90 3.40
N ARG A 18 14.95 39.93 4.15
CA ARG A 18 14.56 41.36 3.91
C ARG A 18 14.77 41.89 2.49
N GLY A 19 15.69 41.33 1.72
CA GLY A 19 15.97 41.71 0.34
C GLY A 19 15.45 40.73 -0.71
N ALA A 20 14.76 39.66 -0.30
CA ALA A 20 14.23 38.66 -1.20
C ALA A 20 12.91 39.12 -1.81
N THR A 21 12.66 38.70 -3.05
CA THR A 21 11.36 38.84 -3.71
C THR A 21 10.68 37.47 -3.79
N PHE A 22 9.39 37.42 -3.51
CA PHE A 22 8.60 36.19 -3.56
C PHE A 22 7.57 36.27 -4.67
N ASP A 23 7.49 35.23 -5.51
CA ASP A 23 6.49 35.16 -6.59
C ASP A 23 5.05 35.05 -6.07
N LYS A 24 4.88 34.46 -4.88
CA LYS A 24 3.58 34.26 -4.22
C LYS A 24 3.73 34.41 -2.72
N ILE A 25 2.83 35.20 -2.12
CA ILE A 25 2.67 35.35 -0.68
C ILE A 25 1.27 34.85 -0.32
N ILE A 26 1.18 34.01 0.70
CA ILE A 26 -0.08 33.46 1.20
C ILE A 26 -0.27 33.96 2.63
N ASP A 27 -1.29 34.78 2.86
CA ASP A 27 -1.68 35.20 4.20
C ASP A 27 -2.46 34.07 4.88
N ALA A 28 -1.84 33.45 5.89
CA ALA A 28 -2.42 32.40 6.70
C ALA A 28 -2.75 32.90 8.13
N SER A 29 -2.92 34.21 8.32
CA SER A 29 -3.24 34.80 9.62
C SER A 29 -4.49 34.15 10.24
N GLY A 30 -4.39 33.76 11.51
CA GLY A 30 -5.47 33.07 12.23
C GLY A 30 -5.67 31.59 11.84
N MET A 31 -4.85 31.05 10.94
CA MET A 31 -4.87 29.63 10.57
C MET A 31 -3.71 28.88 11.23
N VAL A 32 -3.75 27.55 11.11
CA VAL A 32 -2.65 26.65 11.50
C VAL A 32 -2.06 26.05 10.23
N VAL A 33 -0.73 26.10 10.14
CA VAL A 33 0.04 25.40 9.10
C VAL A 33 0.69 24.19 9.74
N ILE A 34 0.41 23.01 9.21
CA ILE A 34 1.03 21.74 9.64
C ILE A 34 1.75 21.10 8.45
N PRO A 35 2.72 20.20 8.69
CA PRO A 35 3.21 19.31 7.65
C PRO A 35 2.06 18.54 7.01
N GLY A 36 2.18 18.24 5.72
CA GLY A 36 1.23 17.36 5.05
C GLY A 36 1.19 15.98 5.73
N LEU A 37 0.00 15.38 5.78
CA LEU A 37 -0.20 14.11 6.48
C LEU A 37 0.48 12.97 5.69
N VAL A 38 0.99 11.99 6.43
CA VAL A 38 1.56 10.76 5.89
C VAL A 38 0.65 9.61 6.26
N ASP A 39 0.03 8.97 5.27
CA ASP A 39 -0.72 7.73 5.46
C ASP A 39 0.21 6.55 5.18
N SER A 40 0.77 5.98 6.23
CA SER A 40 1.88 5.01 6.13
C SER A 40 1.45 3.58 5.87
N HIS A 41 0.14 3.31 5.75
CA HIS A 41 -0.35 1.95 5.59
C HIS A 41 -1.71 1.93 4.88
N THR A 42 -1.73 1.62 3.58
CA THR A 42 -3.00 1.45 2.85
C THR A 42 -2.95 0.30 1.85
N HIS A 43 -4.11 -0.28 1.54
CA HIS A 43 -4.32 -1.15 0.38
C HIS A 43 -5.24 -0.45 -0.62
N PRO A 44 -4.79 0.56 -1.37
CA PRO A 44 -5.66 1.49 -2.09
C PRO A 44 -6.08 0.96 -3.47
N VAL A 45 -5.48 -0.15 -3.92
CA VAL A 45 -5.73 -0.79 -5.20
C VAL A 45 -6.62 -2.02 -4.99
N TRP A 46 -7.90 -1.92 -5.32
CA TRP A 46 -8.81 -3.06 -5.35
C TRP A 46 -10.02 -2.75 -6.23
N ALA A 47 -10.71 -3.81 -6.66
CA ALA A 47 -12.03 -3.73 -7.28
C ALA A 47 -13.10 -4.41 -6.44
N GLY A 48 -14.36 -4.03 -6.69
CA GLY A 48 -15.51 -4.45 -5.89
C GLY A 48 -15.61 -3.74 -4.53
N ASP A 49 -16.65 -4.10 -3.78
CA ASP A 49 -16.85 -3.67 -2.40
C ASP A 49 -17.39 -4.82 -1.55
N ARG A 50 -17.18 -4.73 -0.25
CA ARG A 50 -17.59 -5.74 0.73
C ARG A 50 -18.77 -5.26 1.59
N VAL A 51 -19.59 -4.34 1.05
CA VAL A 51 -20.74 -3.77 1.80
C VAL A 51 -21.77 -4.86 2.12
N HIS A 52 -21.96 -5.82 1.21
CA HIS A 52 -22.85 -6.96 1.42
C HIS A 52 -22.41 -7.82 2.63
N GLU A 53 -21.11 -8.03 2.83
CA GLU A 53 -20.60 -8.76 3.99
C GLU A 53 -20.84 -7.99 5.29
N PHE A 54 -20.70 -6.67 5.25
CA PHE A 54 -21.00 -5.82 6.40
C PHE A 54 -22.47 -5.93 6.80
N ALA A 55 -23.39 -5.95 5.82
CA ALA A 55 -24.82 -6.17 6.07
C ALA A 55 -25.09 -7.57 6.67
N MET A 56 -24.43 -8.62 6.18
CA MET A 56 -24.55 -9.98 6.75
C MET A 56 -24.07 -10.03 8.20
N LYS A 57 -22.91 -9.44 8.50
CA LYS A 57 -22.38 -9.36 9.87
C LYS A 57 -23.32 -8.61 10.81
N LEU A 58 -23.91 -7.50 10.35
CA LEU A 58 -24.92 -6.76 11.12
C LEU A 58 -26.19 -7.59 11.37
N ALA A 59 -26.54 -8.49 10.45
CA ALA A 59 -27.64 -9.44 10.61
C ALA A 59 -27.29 -10.65 11.50
N GLY A 60 -26.08 -10.70 12.07
CA GLY A 60 -25.63 -11.76 12.98
C GLY A 60 -24.94 -12.94 12.29
N ALA A 61 -24.62 -12.85 11.01
CA ALA A 61 -23.88 -13.91 10.32
C ALA A 61 -22.48 -14.12 10.94
N THR A 62 -22.14 -15.37 11.17
CA THR A 62 -20.81 -15.80 11.61
C THR A 62 -19.78 -15.57 10.51
N TYR A 63 -18.49 -15.53 10.89
CA TYR A 63 -17.39 -15.45 9.93
C TYR A 63 -17.46 -16.56 8.87
N MET A 64 -17.81 -17.79 9.29
CA MET A 64 -17.92 -18.94 8.40
C MET A 64 -19.06 -18.80 7.40
N GLU A 65 -20.21 -18.27 7.81
CA GLU A 65 -21.34 -18.02 6.90
C GLU A 65 -21.00 -16.93 5.88
N VAL A 66 -20.31 -15.87 6.29
CA VAL A 66 -19.81 -14.82 5.37
C VAL A 66 -18.80 -15.40 4.38
N HIS A 67 -17.89 -16.27 4.84
CA HIS A 67 -16.92 -16.93 3.98
C HIS A 67 -17.57 -17.91 2.99
N GLN A 68 -18.53 -18.71 3.44
CA GLN A 68 -19.31 -19.63 2.59
C GLN A 68 -20.15 -18.89 1.55
N ALA A 69 -20.63 -17.68 1.86
CA ALA A 69 -21.30 -16.80 0.90
C ALA A 69 -20.35 -16.16 -0.13
N GLY A 70 -19.07 -16.54 -0.12
CA GLY A 70 -18.06 -16.05 -1.06
C GLY A 70 -17.38 -14.75 -0.62
N GLY A 71 -17.59 -14.30 0.62
CA GLY A 71 -16.96 -13.10 1.18
C GLY A 71 -15.49 -13.30 1.58
N GLY A 72 -14.94 -12.32 2.29
CA GLY A 72 -13.55 -12.36 2.77
C GLY A 72 -12.56 -11.75 1.79
N ILE A 73 -11.26 -11.91 2.08
CA ILE A 73 -10.19 -11.40 1.20
C ILE A 73 -10.30 -11.96 -0.23
N HIS A 74 -10.69 -13.23 -0.37
CA HIS A 74 -10.80 -13.85 -1.69
C HIS A 74 -11.89 -13.24 -2.56
N PHE A 75 -12.95 -12.65 -1.98
CA PHE A 75 -13.91 -11.86 -2.73
C PHE A 75 -13.20 -10.69 -3.44
N THR A 76 -12.43 -9.91 -2.68
CA THR A 76 -11.67 -8.77 -3.23
C THR A 76 -10.61 -9.23 -4.21
N VAL A 77 -9.94 -10.35 -3.96
CA VAL A 77 -8.95 -10.93 -4.88
C VAL A 77 -9.60 -11.28 -6.22
N GLU A 78 -10.72 -12.00 -6.23
CA GLU A 78 -11.42 -12.38 -7.46
C GLU A 78 -11.87 -11.16 -8.28
N HIS A 79 -12.39 -10.13 -7.61
CA HIS A 79 -12.78 -8.88 -8.28
C HIS A 79 -11.57 -8.12 -8.83
N THR A 80 -10.47 -8.06 -8.08
CA THR A 80 -9.24 -7.36 -8.48
C THR A 80 -8.52 -8.08 -9.63
N ARG A 81 -8.53 -9.42 -9.64
CA ARG A 81 -8.04 -10.23 -10.77
C ARG A 81 -8.82 -9.95 -12.06
N ARG A 82 -10.15 -9.91 -11.98
CA ARG A 82 -11.03 -9.64 -13.14
C ARG A 82 -10.98 -8.19 -13.63
N ALA A 83 -10.67 -7.24 -12.76
CA ALA A 83 -10.62 -5.83 -13.13
C ALA A 83 -9.45 -5.54 -14.09
N SER A 84 -9.71 -4.69 -15.08
CA SER A 84 -8.66 -4.19 -15.97
C SER A 84 -7.73 -3.20 -15.23
N PRO A 85 -6.49 -3.00 -15.72
CA PRO A 85 -5.59 -1.98 -15.17
C PRO A 85 -6.23 -0.58 -15.13
N GLU A 86 -7.04 -0.22 -16.12
CA GLU A 86 -7.71 1.07 -16.24
C GLU A 86 -8.80 1.25 -15.19
N GLN A 87 -9.58 0.20 -14.92
CA GLN A 87 -10.59 0.22 -13.84
C GLN A 87 -9.92 0.41 -12.47
N LEU A 88 -8.82 -0.33 -12.23
CA LEU A 88 -8.05 -0.20 -10.99
C LEU A 88 -7.44 1.20 -10.85
N LEU A 89 -6.82 1.74 -11.92
CA LEU A 89 -6.25 3.08 -11.92
C LEU A 89 -7.28 4.18 -11.68
N GLY A 90 -8.46 4.08 -12.30
CA GLY A 90 -9.56 5.03 -12.09
C GLY A 90 -10.01 5.08 -10.63
N SER A 91 -10.22 3.91 -10.02
CA SER A 91 -10.62 3.81 -8.61
C SER A 91 -9.51 4.27 -7.65
N LEU A 92 -8.25 3.89 -7.90
CA LEU A 92 -7.08 4.34 -7.14
C LEU A 92 -6.96 5.87 -7.18
N THR A 93 -7.08 6.47 -8.37
CA THR A 93 -7.00 7.91 -8.57
C THR A 93 -8.06 8.66 -7.76
N GLN A 94 -9.30 8.15 -7.76
CA GLN A 94 -10.38 8.73 -6.97
C GLN A 94 -10.07 8.68 -5.47
N ARG A 95 -9.55 7.56 -4.96
CA ARG A 95 -9.20 7.38 -3.54
C ARG A 95 -8.05 8.32 -3.14
N LEU A 96 -6.96 8.33 -3.91
CA LEU A 96 -5.80 9.19 -3.64
C LEU A 96 -6.16 10.69 -3.70
N THR A 97 -7.03 11.09 -4.63
CA THR A 97 -7.52 12.48 -4.71
C THR A 97 -8.31 12.85 -3.45
N ARG A 98 -9.12 11.94 -2.91
CA ARG A 98 -9.84 12.16 -1.65
C ARG A 98 -8.88 12.30 -0.47
N MET A 99 -7.87 11.43 -0.39
CA MET A 99 -6.81 11.50 0.64
C MET A 99 -6.07 12.84 0.58
N LEU A 100 -5.70 13.29 -0.63
CA LEU A 100 -5.05 14.58 -0.85
C LEU A 100 -5.91 15.75 -0.39
N ARG A 101 -7.21 15.73 -0.71
CA ARG A 101 -8.17 16.75 -0.23
C ARG A 101 -8.34 16.77 1.28
N ALA A 102 -8.07 15.64 1.95
CA ALA A 102 -8.05 15.52 3.40
C ALA A 102 -6.70 15.88 4.04
N GLY A 103 -5.70 16.30 3.23
CA GLY A 103 -4.39 16.75 3.70
C GLY A 103 -3.27 15.72 3.60
N THR A 104 -3.51 14.53 3.05
CA THR A 104 -2.45 13.52 2.83
C THR A 104 -1.56 13.93 1.67
N THR A 105 -0.26 14.10 1.94
CA THR A 105 0.74 14.43 0.92
C THR A 105 1.64 13.26 0.55
N LEU A 106 1.68 12.21 1.37
CA LEU A 106 2.40 10.96 1.09
C LEU A 106 1.53 9.78 1.55
N ALA A 107 1.30 8.82 0.66
CA ALA A 107 0.58 7.60 0.96
C ALA A 107 1.41 6.37 0.61
N GLU A 108 1.43 5.40 1.51
CA GLU A 108 1.92 4.06 1.23
C GLU A 108 0.83 3.26 0.52
N CYS A 109 1.16 2.62 -0.59
CA CYS A 109 0.23 1.91 -1.47
C CYS A 109 0.69 0.46 -1.62
N LYS A 110 -0.01 -0.47 -0.98
CA LYS A 110 0.27 -1.91 -1.08
C LYS A 110 -0.45 -2.55 -2.26
N SER A 111 0.21 -3.57 -2.83
CA SER A 111 -0.46 -4.61 -3.62
C SER A 111 -1.17 -5.63 -2.68
N GLY A 112 -1.26 -6.91 -3.03
CA GLY A 112 -1.76 -7.96 -2.13
C GLY A 112 -3.21 -8.38 -2.29
N TYR A 113 -3.91 -7.87 -3.32
CA TYR A 113 -5.19 -8.43 -3.76
C TYR A 113 -5.07 -9.19 -5.09
N GLY A 114 -3.85 -9.55 -5.50
CA GLY A 114 -3.58 -10.44 -6.61
C GLY A 114 -3.35 -11.86 -6.15
N LEU A 115 -2.43 -12.05 -5.19
CA LEU A 115 -1.98 -13.37 -4.70
C LEU A 115 -1.48 -14.30 -5.83
N GLU A 116 -1.06 -13.71 -6.95
CA GLU A 116 -0.45 -14.37 -8.11
C GLU A 116 0.36 -13.34 -8.89
N LEU A 117 1.41 -13.78 -9.58
CA LEU A 117 2.36 -12.92 -10.29
C LEU A 117 1.67 -11.85 -11.15
N ASP A 118 0.80 -12.26 -12.07
CA ASP A 118 0.23 -11.36 -13.08
C ASP A 118 -0.59 -10.25 -12.45
N THR A 119 -1.40 -10.58 -11.44
CA THR A 119 -2.25 -9.60 -10.78
C THR A 119 -1.46 -8.72 -9.81
N GLU A 120 -0.47 -9.26 -9.09
CA GLU A 120 0.42 -8.44 -8.25
C GLU A 120 1.21 -7.42 -9.08
N LEU A 121 1.80 -7.85 -10.20
CA LEU A 121 2.47 -6.93 -11.14
C LEU A 121 1.50 -5.91 -11.73
N LYS A 122 0.28 -6.32 -12.11
CA LYS A 122 -0.76 -5.40 -12.58
C LYS A 122 -1.04 -4.30 -11.55
N MET A 123 -1.17 -4.66 -10.26
CA MET A 123 -1.40 -3.69 -9.19
C MET A 123 -0.21 -2.74 -9.00
N LEU A 124 1.03 -3.25 -9.00
CA LEU A 124 2.23 -2.42 -8.90
C LEU A 124 2.38 -1.45 -10.07
N MET A 125 2.07 -1.89 -11.29
CA MET A 125 2.06 -1.02 -12.48
C MET A 125 0.97 0.06 -12.39
N VAL A 126 -0.19 -0.26 -11.81
CA VAL A 126 -1.25 0.74 -11.55
C VAL A 126 -0.78 1.78 -10.54
N ILE A 127 -0.06 1.37 -9.49
CA ILE A 127 0.55 2.28 -8.50
C ILE A 127 1.58 3.19 -9.18
N GLU A 128 2.46 2.65 -10.01
CA GLU A 128 3.46 3.44 -10.74
C GLU A 128 2.81 4.45 -11.70
N LYS A 129 1.75 4.05 -12.42
CA LYS A 129 0.98 4.99 -13.25
C LYS A 129 0.38 6.12 -12.43
N ALA A 130 -0.20 5.82 -11.26
CA ALA A 130 -0.74 6.84 -10.37
C ALA A 130 0.34 7.79 -9.84
N ARG A 131 1.54 7.26 -9.50
CA ARG A 131 2.72 8.03 -9.06
C ARG A 131 3.12 9.09 -10.11
N ALA A 132 3.04 8.75 -11.39
CA ALA A 132 3.38 9.67 -12.48
C ALA A 132 2.28 10.73 -12.76
N MET A 133 1.02 10.45 -12.40
CA MET A 133 -0.14 11.28 -12.75
C MET A 133 -0.56 12.24 -11.63
N LEU A 134 -0.28 11.92 -10.37
CA LEU A 134 -0.82 12.64 -9.22
C LEU A 134 0.27 13.37 -8.43
N PRO A 135 -0.05 14.52 -7.82
CA PRO A 135 0.91 15.29 -7.03
C PRO A 135 1.15 14.72 -5.63
N ILE A 136 0.40 13.68 -5.22
CA ILE A 136 0.61 12.99 -3.94
C ILE A 136 1.84 12.10 -4.03
N GLY A 137 2.71 12.16 -3.02
CA GLY A 137 3.81 11.22 -2.89
C GLY A 137 3.29 9.80 -2.69
N ILE A 138 3.95 8.82 -3.30
CA ILE A 138 3.61 7.40 -3.17
C ILE A 138 4.83 6.61 -2.69
N SER A 139 4.66 5.80 -1.65
CA SER A 139 5.59 4.71 -1.30
C SER A 139 4.94 3.40 -1.73
N SER A 140 5.55 2.67 -2.65
CA SER A 140 4.96 1.44 -3.21
C SER A 140 5.42 0.21 -2.45
N THR A 141 4.51 -0.68 -2.10
CA THR A 141 4.82 -1.87 -1.31
C THR A 141 4.30 -3.12 -2.00
N TYR A 142 5.19 -4.07 -2.27
CA TYR A 142 4.80 -5.41 -2.70
C TYR A 142 4.30 -6.21 -1.50
N CYS A 143 3.06 -6.68 -1.56
CA CYS A 143 2.41 -7.46 -0.50
C CYS A 143 1.78 -8.74 -1.06
N GLY A 144 2.50 -9.48 -1.92
CA GLY A 144 1.99 -10.76 -2.46
C GLY A 144 1.69 -11.81 -1.38
N ALA A 145 2.29 -11.66 -0.20
CA ALA A 145 2.09 -12.50 0.98
C ALA A 145 0.97 -11.99 1.92
N HIS A 146 -0.13 -11.50 1.35
CA HIS A 146 -1.25 -10.96 2.12
C HIS A 146 -2.26 -12.05 2.55
N ALA A 147 -2.39 -13.12 1.76
CA ALA A 147 -3.13 -14.32 2.11
C ALA A 147 -2.63 -15.52 1.28
N VAL A 148 -2.95 -16.74 1.72
CA VAL A 148 -2.68 -17.94 0.93
C VAL A 148 -3.69 -18.05 -0.21
N PRO A 149 -3.28 -18.17 -1.48
CA PRO A 149 -4.19 -18.36 -2.61
C PRO A 149 -5.08 -19.61 -2.45
N LYS A 150 -6.32 -19.54 -2.96
CA LYS A 150 -7.21 -20.72 -2.98
C LYS A 150 -6.55 -21.87 -3.75
N GLY A 151 -6.52 -23.05 -3.14
CA GLY A 151 -5.95 -24.26 -3.74
C GLY A 151 -4.44 -24.40 -3.58
N SER A 152 -3.80 -23.52 -2.79
CA SER A 152 -2.39 -23.63 -2.43
C SER A 152 -2.23 -23.82 -0.93
N THR A 153 -1.14 -24.48 -0.53
CA THR A 153 -0.64 -24.44 0.84
C THR A 153 0.15 -23.16 1.07
N GLU A 154 0.32 -22.78 2.33
CA GLU A 154 1.22 -21.69 2.73
C GLU A 154 2.63 -21.88 2.14
N ALA A 155 3.21 -23.06 2.30
CA ALA A 155 4.57 -23.35 1.85
C ALA A 155 4.73 -23.19 0.33
N GLU A 156 3.74 -23.63 -0.45
CA GLU A 156 3.71 -23.43 -1.91
C GLU A 156 3.61 -21.95 -2.26
N ALA A 157 2.75 -21.19 -1.57
CA ALA A 157 2.59 -19.76 -1.79
C ALA A 157 3.88 -18.99 -1.44
N ALA A 158 4.53 -19.31 -0.32
CA ALA A 158 5.80 -18.71 0.07
C ALA A 158 6.91 -19.03 -0.96
N GLN A 159 6.97 -20.27 -1.46
CA GLN A 159 7.91 -20.66 -2.51
C GLN A 159 7.64 -19.92 -3.82
N ASP A 160 6.38 -19.79 -4.24
CA ASP A 160 6.00 -19.04 -5.44
C ASP A 160 6.42 -17.57 -5.33
N ILE A 161 6.16 -16.94 -4.19
CA ILE A 161 6.56 -15.54 -3.93
C ILE A 161 8.08 -15.39 -4.06
N VAL A 162 8.86 -16.25 -3.39
CA VAL A 162 10.33 -16.14 -3.35
C VAL A 162 10.97 -16.52 -4.68
N ARG A 163 10.49 -17.56 -5.35
CA ARG A 163 11.14 -18.15 -6.54
C ARG A 163 10.58 -17.67 -7.87
N VAL A 164 9.38 -17.08 -7.87
CA VAL A 164 8.69 -16.64 -9.09
C VAL A 164 8.38 -15.16 -9.01
N GLN A 165 7.56 -14.73 -8.05
CA GLN A 165 7.04 -13.35 -8.06
C GLN A 165 8.12 -12.29 -7.84
N LEU A 166 8.93 -12.44 -6.77
CA LEU A 166 9.99 -11.49 -6.45
C LEU A 166 11.05 -11.36 -7.58
N PRO A 167 11.54 -12.45 -8.21
CA PRO A 167 12.40 -12.34 -9.38
C PRO A 167 11.83 -11.48 -10.52
N TRP A 168 10.55 -11.61 -10.84
CA TRP A 168 9.88 -10.80 -11.86
C TRP A 168 9.70 -9.33 -11.41
N VAL A 169 9.35 -9.08 -10.15
CA VAL A 169 9.30 -7.72 -9.60
C VAL A 169 10.67 -7.03 -9.73
N ARG A 170 11.74 -7.74 -9.37
CA ARG A 170 13.12 -7.26 -9.51
C ARG A 170 13.49 -6.95 -10.96
N GLU A 171 13.11 -7.83 -11.89
CA GLU A 171 13.35 -7.60 -13.33
C GLU A 171 12.67 -6.31 -13.80
N LYS A 172 11.40 -6.10 -13.42
CA LYS A 172 10.65 -4.89 -13.77
C LYS A 172 11.24 -3.62 -13.17
N MET A 173 11.75 -3.70 -11.93
CA MET A 173 12.50 -2.60 -11.31
C MET A 173 13.82 -2.32 -12.04
N ALA A 174 14.57 -3.36 -12.44
CA ALA A 174 15.83 -3.21 -13.15
C ALA A 174 15.67 -2.60 -14.55
N LEU A 175 14.54 -2.87 -15.21
CA LEU A 175 14.15 -2.25 -16.49
C LEU A 175 13.63 -0.81 -16.32
N GLY A 176 13.45 -0.32 -15.09
CA GLY A 176 12.87 0.99 -14.81
C GLY A 176 11.37 1.10 -15.13
N GLU A 177 10.68 -0.04 -15.29
CA GLU A 177 9.24 -0.07 -15.60
C GLU A 177 8.37 0.29 -14.40
N LEU A 178 8.85 0.00 -13.19
CA LEU A 178 8.16 0.31 -11.94
C LEU A 178 9.14 0.53 -10.78
N ARG A 179 8.68 1.22 -9.73
CA ARG A 179 9.43 1.39 -8.48
C ARG A 179 8.65 0.81 -7.30
N VAL A 180 9.23 -0.20 -6.65
CA VAL A 180 8.79 -0.72 -5.36
C VAL A 180 9.77 -0.29 -4.28
N ASP A 181 9.27 0.25 -3.18
CA ASP A 181 10.06 0.76 -2.07
C ASP A 181 10.14 -0.28 -0.93
N ASN A 182 9.05 -1.01 -0.68
CA ASN A 182 8.93 -1.93 0.46
C ASN A 182 8.39 -3.32 0.07
N ILE A 183 8.59 -4.29 0.97
CA ILE A 183 7.96 -5.61 0.98
C ILE A 183 7.17 -5.79 2.28
N ASP A 184 6.02 -6.44 2.20
CA ASP A 184 5.14 -6.70 3.35
C ASP A 184 4.62 -8.15 3.31
N VAL A 185 4.37 -8.69 4.50
CA VAL A 185 3.85 -10.04 4.73
C VAL A 185 2.83 -9.98 5.85
N PHE A 186 1.70 -10.66 5.67
CA PHE A 186 0.78 -10.92 6.77
C PHE A 186 1.24 -12.13 7.59
N CYS A 187 2.01 -11.86 8.65
CA CYS A 187 2.52 -12.85 9.60
C CYS A 187 1.44 -13.18 10.63
N GLU A 188 0.67 -14.24 10.35
CA GLU A 188 -0.52 -14.58 11.11
C GLU A 188 -0.81 -16.08 11.04
N LYS A 189 -1.38 -16.63 12.12
CA LYS A 189 -1.76 -18.03 12.21
C LYS A 189 -2.76 -18.38 11.13
N GLY A 190 -2.41 -19.37 10.29
CA GLY A 190 -3.22 -19.80 9.17
C GLY A 190 -3.08 -18.93 7.91
N VAL A 191 -2.14 -17.98 7.90
CA VAL A 191 -1.78 -17.17 6.73
C VAL A 191 -0.33 -17.42 6.33
N PHE A 192 0.64 -16.76 6.96
CA PHE A 192 2.07 -17.06 6.84
C PHE A 192 2.68 -17.12 8.25
N ASP A 193 3.41 -18.19 8.53
CA ASP A 193 4.10 -18.35 9.81
C ASP A 193 5.43 -17.56 9.85
N LEU A 194 6.11 -17.60 11.00
CA LEU A 194 7.37 -16.86 11.21
C LEU A 194 8.47 -17.26 10.22
N ASP A 195 8.56 -18.53 9.84
CA ASP A 195 9.63 -19.03 8.97
C ASP A 195 9.37 -18.63 7.52
N SER A 196 8.14 -18.77 7.04
CA SER A 196 7.70 -18.27 5.74
C SER A 196 7.82 -16.76 5.64
N THR A 197 7.35 -16.01 6.65
CA THR A 197 7.51 -14.56 6.73
C THR A 197 8.98 -14.16 6.64
N ARG A 198 9.86 -14.80 7.44
CA ARG A 198 11.29 -14.52 7.42
C ARG A 198 11.89 -14.78 6.03
N ALA A 199 11.56 -15.89 5.40
CA ALA A 199 12.08 -16.24 4.07
C ALA A 199 11.67 -15.20 3.01
N ILE A 200 10.40 -14.80 2.99
CA ILE A 200 9.88 -13.81 2.03
C ILE A 200 10.53 -12.44 2.24
N LEU A 201 10.54 -11.95 3.49
CA LEU A 201 11.11 -10.64 3.81
C LEU A 201 12.62 -10.59 3.54
N GLN A 202 13.36 -11.66 3.83
CA GLN A 202 14.78 -11.75 3.51
C GLN A 202 15.03 -11.73 1.99
N ALA A 203 14.20 -12.39 1.19
CA ALA A 203 14.29 -12.35 -0.26
C ALA A 203 14.03 -10.94 -0.82
N GLY A 204 13.02 -10.23 -0.30
CA GLY A 204 12.76 -8.83 -0.67
C GLY A 204 13.89 -7.88 -0.25
N LYS A 205 14.42 -8.04 0.97
CA LYS A 205 15.57 -7.26 1.46
C LYS A 205 16.83 -7.49 0.60
N ALA A 206 17.07 -8.72 0.14
CA ALA A 206 18.21 -9.05 -0.71
C ALA A 206 18.20 -8.33 -2.07
N MET A 207 17.04 -7.84 -2.53
CA MET A 207 16.92 -7.00 -3.72
C MET A 207 16.75 -5.50 -3.43
N GLY A 208 16.94 -5.07 -2.18
CA GLY A 208 16.95 -3.67 -1.78
C GLY A 208 15.63 -3.11 -1.26
N LEU A 209 14.59 -3.93 -1.10
CA LEU A 209 13.31 -3.49 -0.54
C LEU A 209 13.42 -3.29 0.99
N GLN A 210 12.72 -2.29 1.51
CA GLN A 210 12.55 -2.11 2.96
C GLN A 210 11.51 -3.08 3.49
N ILE A 211 11.75 -3.61 4.70
CA ILE A 211 10.85 -4.60 5.33
C ILE A 211 9.75 -3.88 6.10
N ASN A 212 8.51 -4.26 5.79
CA ASN A 212 7.32 -4.09 6.62
C ASN A 212 6.71 -5.48 6.88
N PHE A 213 5.78 -5.57 7.83
CA PHE A 213 4.93 -6.74 8.02
C PHE A 213 3.68 -6.36 8.80
N HIS A 214 2.59 -7.09 8.60
CA HIS A 214 1.46 -7.13 9.51
C HIS A 214 1.70 -8.28 10.48
N GLY A 215 1.77 -8.00 11.77
CA GLY A 215 2.06 -9.00 12.79
C GLY A 215 1.23 -8.74 14.04
N ASP A 216 0.92 -9.83 14.74
CA ASP A 216 0.18 -9.81 16.00
C ASP A 216 -1.22 -9.15 15.92
N GLU A 217 -1.85 -9.13 14.73
CA GLU A 217 -3.15 -8.49 14.51
C GLU A 217 -4.31 -9.30 15.12
N LEU A 218 -4.34 -10.62 14.89
CA LEU A 218 -5.41 -11.50 15.39
C LEU A 218 -4.89 -12.46 16.47
N HIS A 219 -3.68 -13.00 16.31
CA HIS A 219 -3.05 -13.85 17.31
C HIS A 219 -1.66 -13.34 17.70
N PRO A 220 -1.25 -13.47 18.97
CA PRO A 220 0.11 -13.18 19.39
C PRO A 220 1.06 -14.25 18.83
N MET A 221 1.76 -13.89 17.76
CA MET A 221 2.80 -14.67 17.08
C MET A 221 4.20 -14.32 17.63
N ASN A 222 4.33 -13.26 18.42
CA ASN A 222 5.61 -12.67 18.85
C ASN A 222 6.47 -12.28 17.64
N SER A 223 5.83 -11.62 16.68
CA SER A 223 6.39 -11.34 15.36
C SER A 223 7.52 -10.30 15.36
N ALA A 224 7.60 -9.46 16.41
CA ALA A 224 8.54 -8.36 16.55
C ALA A 224 9.59 -8.54 17.66
N THR A 225 9.75 -9.75 18.21
CA THR A 225 10.69 -10.06 19.31
C THR A 225 11.94 -10.79 18.86
#